data_AF-A0A7J7ILG9-F1
#
_entry.id   AF-A0A7J7ILG9-F1
#
_cell.length_a   1.000
_cell.length_b   1.000
_cell.length_c   1.000
_cell.angle_alpha   90.00
_cell.angle_beta   90.00
_cell.angle_gamma   90.00
#
_symmetry.space_group_name_H-M   'P 1'
#
loop_
_entity.id
_entity.type
_entity.pdbx_description
1 polymer ?
#
loop_
_entity_poly.entity_id
_entity_poly.type
_entity_poly.pdbx_seq_one_letter_code
_entity_poly.pdbx_strand_id
1 'polypeptide(L)'
;MEQLQILEKAKIEEEELKRIRLEYEQRLRDVARERQRIIEEQQLALEAELGEVRTELKEALERLKRNDLDSSRANQQMKELESKVEMESSRLSELALGTRNKSHLDRIEENDLVLVPRFGQSFLRVVQKVSDERLRVSLGNMFATINVDEITSIRRTASSNPETAAGHLKPRPVVTKREFESSTAAPIQVRTQVNTIDIRGMRAHEVESALEMAIDRGLQMGSLWIIHGHGTGRLRKTVREYLRNHPNVSSFREANPSDGGSGVTVAVLK
;
A
#
# COMPACT_ATOMS: atom_id res chain seq x y z
N MET A 1 11.77 30.43 -49.25
CA MET A 1 10.36 30.01 -49.38
C MET A 1 10.07 28.74 -48.59
N GLU A 2 10.81 27.64 -48.79
CA GLU A 2 10.62 26.39 -48.03
C GLU A 2 10.71 26.54 -46.50
N GLN A 3 11.69 27.29 -45.99
CA GLN A 3 11.85 27.49 -44.54
C GLN A 3 10.65 28.18 -43.89
N LEU A 4 9.95 29.07 -44.61
CA LEU A 4 8.74 29.74 -44.11
C LEU A 4 7.56 28.76 -44.06
N GLN A 5 7.41 27.89 -45.06
CA GLN A 5 6.36 26.86 -45.08
C GLN A 5 6.54 25.80 -44.00
N ILE A 6 7.80 25.42 -43.69
CA ILE A 6 8.10 24.50 -42.60
C ILE A 6 7.74 25.14 -41.25
N LEU A 7 8.07 26.42 -41.07
CA LEU A 7 7.77 27.14 -39.84
C LEU A 7 6.26 27.33 -39.62
N GLU A 8 5.51 27.54 -40.71
CA GLU A 8 4.05 27.70 -40.67
C GLU A 8 3.34 26.38 -40.34
N LYS A 9 3.78 25.27 -40.94
CA LYS A 9 3.29 23.92 -40.59
C LYS A 9 3.59 23.55 -39.14
N ALA A 10 4.80 23.83 -38.66
CA ALA A 10 5.18 23.56 -37.26
C ALA A 10 4.34 24.37 -36.25
N LYS A 11 3.92 25.58 -36.61
CA LYS A 11 3.01 26.39 -35.76
C LYS A 11 1.61 25.80 -35.69
N ILE A 12 1.06 25.37 -36.83
CA ILE A 12 -0.26 24.74 -36.89
C ILE A 12 -0.26 23.44 -36.07
N GLU A 13 0.76 22.60 -36.22
CA GLU A 13 0.89 21.36 -35.43
C GLU A 13 1.04 21.63 -33.92
N GLU A 14 1.77 22.69 -33.52
CA GLU A 14 1.88 23.07 -32.11
C GLU A 14 0.54 23.54 -31.52
N GLU A 15 -0.28 24.25 -32.28
CA GLU A 15 -1.61 24.68 -31.87
C GLU A 15 -2.58 23.49 -31.76
N GLU A 16 -2.54 22.56 -32.70
CA GLU A 16 -3.32 21.31 -32.64
C GLU A 16 -2.92 20.45 -31.44
N LEU A 17 -1.62 20.28 -31.18
CA LEU A 17 -1.11 19.57 -30.01
C LEU A 17 -1.58 20.21 -28.69
N LYS A 18 -1.57 21.55 -28.61
CA LYS A 18 -2.07 22.27 -27.44
C LYS A 18 -3.57 22.04 -27.25
N ARG A 19 -4.35 22.05 -28.33
CA ARG A 19 -5.79 21.80 -28.29
C ARG A 19 -6.11 20.38 -27.82
N ILE A 20 -5.46 19.38 -28.39
CA ILE A 20 -5.62 17.97 -28.02
C ILE A 20 -5.24 17.76 -26.55
N ARG A 21 -4.12 18.35 -26.10
CA ARG A 21 -3.68 18.26 -24.72
C ARG A 21 -4.70 18.86 -23.75
N LEU A 22 -5.26 20.03 -24.08
CA LEU A 22 -6.27 20.68 -23.26
C LEU A 22 -7.53 19.82 -23.15
N GLU A 23 -7.98 19.24 -24.28
CA GLU A 23 -9.14 18.35 -24.30
C GLU A 23 -8.89 17.08 -23.48
N TYR A 24 -7.68 16.51 -23.56
CA TYR A 24 -7.31 15.35 -22.77
C TYR A 24 -7.27 15.64 -21.27
N GLU A 25 -6.70 16.79 -20.89
CA GLU A 25 -6.71 17.26 -19.49
C GLU A 25 -8.13 17.51 -18.97
N GLN A 26 -9.03 18.04 -19.80
CA GLN A 26 -10.44 18.20 -19.45
C GLN A 26 -11.12 16.84 -19.23
N ARG A 27 -10.97 15.90 -20.17
CA ARG A 27 -11.52 14.55 -20.04
C ARG A 27 -11.02 13.83 -18.79
N LEU A 28 -9.73 13.97 -18.45
CA LEU A 28 -9.17 13.41 -17.22
C LEU A 28 -9.82 14.01 -15.97
N ARG A 29 -10.06 15.32 -15.96
CA ARG A 29 -10.75 15.99 -14.83
C ARG A 29 -12.21 15.57 -14.72
N ASP A 30 -12.88 15.33 -15.84
CA ASP A 30 -14.28 14.88 -15.84
C ASP A 30 -14.38 13.45 -15.31
N VAL A 31 -13.52 12.54 -15.78
CA VAL A 31 -13.44 11.16 -15.26
C VAL A 31 -13.09 11.13 -13.77
N ALA A 32 -12.15 11.97 -13.33
CA ALA A 32 -11.79 12.05 -11.91
C ALA A 32 -12.97 12.56 -11.05
N ARG A 33 -13.71 13.55 -11.53
CA ARG A 33 -14.92 14.06 -10.84
C ARG A 33 -16.02 13.01 -10.78
N GLU A 34 -16.25 12.29 -11.87
CA GLU A 34 -17.29 11.25 -11.90
C GLU A 34 -16.93 10.09 -10.97
N ARG A 35 -15.67 9.65 -10.99
CA ARG A 35 -15.19 8.64 -10.04
C ARG A 35 -15.38 9.09 -8.60
N GLN A 36 -15.06 10.34 -8.29
CA GLN A 36 -15.22 10.88 -6.94
C GLN A 36 -16.69 10.89 -6.50
N ARG A 37 -17.61 11.31 -7.39
CA ARG A 37 -19.05 11.27 -7.12
C ARG A 37 -19.56 9.85 -6.83
N ILE A 38 -19.17 8.88 -7.66
CA ILE A 38 -19.59 7.48 -7.46
C ILE A 38 -19.10 6.96 -6.10
N ILE A 39 -17.87 7.28 -5.70
CA ILE A 39 -17.33 6.86 -4.40
C ILE A 39 -18.11 7.51 -3.25
N GLU A 40 -18.39 8.80 -3.33
CA GLU A 40 -19.16 9.52 -2.31
C GLU A 40 -20.59 8.98 -2.18
N GLU A 41 -21.25 8.70 -3.32
CA GLU A 41 -22.58 8.10 -3.35
C GLU A 41 -22.58 6.68 -2.73
N GLN A 42 -21.58 5.87 -3.05
CA GLN A 42 -21.41 4.54 -2.46
C GLN A 42 -21.14 4.60 -0.95
N GLN A 43 -20.35 5.56 -0.49
CA GLN A 43 -20.09 5.76 0.94
C GLN A 43 -21.37 6.16 1.69
N LEU A 44 -22.14 7.09 1.14
CA LEU A 44 -23.42 7.50 1.73
C LEU A 44 -24.43 6.35 1.78
N ALA A 45 -24.53 5.56 0.71
CA ALA A 45 -25.41 4.39 0.67
C ALA A 45 -25.01 3.33 1.72
N LEU A 46 -23.70 3.04 1.83
CA LEU A 46 -23.19 2.10 2.82
C LEU A 46 -23.40 2.59 4.26
N GLU A 47 -23.21 3.89 4.52
CA GLU A 47 -23.46 4.46 5.85
C GLU A 47 -24.93 4.36 6.26
N ALA A 48 -25.86 4.58 5.31
CA ALA A 48 -27.28 4.39 5.53
C ALA A 48 -27.62 2.93 5.87
N GLU A 49 -27.10 1.98 5.09
CA GLU A 49 -27.30 0.54 5.30
C GLU A 49 -26.75 0.07 6.65
N LEU A 50 -25.53 0.51 7.02
CA LEU A 50 -24.96 0.23 8.34
C LEU A 50 -25.76 0.88 9.49
N GLY A 51 -26.40 2.02 9.23
CA GLY A 51 -27.33 2.65 10.16
C GLY A 51 -28.52 1.75 10.46
N GLU A 52 -29.15 1.20 9.42
CA GLU A 52 -30.29 0.28 9.55
C GLU A 52 -29.89 -1.00 10.30
N VAL A 53 -28.79 -1.65 9.90
CA VAL A 53 -28.27 -2.85 10.59
C VAL A 53 -27.96 -2.57 12.07
N ARG A 54 -27.42 -1.39 12.40
CA ARG A 54 -27.18 -1.00 13.80
C ARG A 54 -28.47 -0.86 14.60
N THR A 55 -29.52 -0.30 13.98
CA THR A 55 -30.83 -0.20 14.63
C THR A 55 -31.45 -1.57 14.87
N GLU A 56 -31.41 -2.47 13.88
CA GLU A 56 -31.89 -3.84 14.02
C GLU A 56 -31.12 -4.62 15.11
N LEU A 57 -29.79 -4.48 15.14
CA LEU A 57 -28.96 -5.11 16.18
C LEU A 57 -29.32 -4.59 17.58
N LYS A 58 -29.56 -3.29 17.72
CA LYS A 58 -29.97 -2.69 19.00
C LYS A 58 -31.33 -3.24 19.44
N GLU A 59 -32.29 -3.35 18.53
CA GLU A 59 -33.60 -3.95 18.83
C GLU A 59 -33.48 -5.43 19.19
N ALA A 60 -32.66 -6.20 18.47
CA ALA A 60 -32.41 -7.60 18.77
C ALA A 60 -31.77 -7.78 20.17
N LEU A 61 -30.78 -6.96 20.51
CA LEU A 61 -30.17 -6.91 21.84
C LEU A 61 -31.17 -6.53 22.92
N GLU A 62 -32.05 -5.56 22.67
CA GLU A 62 -33.11 -5.20 23.63
C GLU A 62 -34.13 -6.33 23.82
N ARG A 63 -34.49 -7.06 22.77
CA ARG A 63 -35.37 -8.24 22.87
C ARG A 63 -34.71 -9.37 23.67
N LEU A 64 -33.42 -9.62 23.44
CA LEU A 64 -32.65 -10.60 24.22
C LEU A 64 -32.55 -10.20 25.70
N LYS A 65 -32.24 -8.93 25.98
CA LYS A 65 -32.16 -8.39 27.35
C LYS A 65 -33.50 -8.38 28.08
N ARG A 66 -34.63 -8.31 27.36
CA ARG A 66 -35.98 -8.47 27.96
C ARG A 66 -36.34 -9.93 28.22
N ASN A 67 -35.75 -10.87 27.48
CA ASN A 67 -35.94 -12.32 27.64
C ASN A 67 -34.90 -12.96 28.59
N ASP A 68 -34.13 -12.16 29.31
CA ASP A 68 -32.97 -12.55 30.15
C ASP A 68 -33.36 -13.22 31.50
N LEU A 69 -34.51 -13.89 31.55
CA LEU A 69 -34.76 -14.90 32.59
C LEU A 69 -34.13 -16.26 32.24
N ASP A 70 -33.51 -16.40 31.07
CA ASP A 70 -32.89 -17.64 30.60
C ASP A 70 -31.55 -17.34 29.87
N SER A 71 -30.67 -16.61 30.55
CA SER A 71 -29.37 -16.08 30.07
C SER A 71 -28.42 -17.14 29.47
N SER A 72 -28.65 -18.42 29.75
CA SER A 72 -27.90 -19.54 29.17
C SER A 72 -28.32 -19.84 27.71
N ARG A 73 -29.62 -19.71 27.38
CA ARG A 73 -30.13 -19.92 26.02
C ARG A 73 -29.84 -18.74 25.10
N ALA A 74 -29.90 -17.52 25.63
CA ALA A 74 -29.55 -16.30 24.87
C ALA A 74 -28.09 -16.30 24.43
N ASN A 75 -27.16 -16.71 25.30
CA ASN A 75 -25.74 -16.85 24.95
C ASN A 75 -25.47 -17.95 23.92
N GLN A 76 -26.21 -19.07 23.96
CA GLN A 76 -26.09 -20.11 22.93
C GLN A 76 -26.61 -19.62 21.57
N GLN A 77 -27.73 -18.89 21.54
CA GLN A 77 -28.27 -18.32 20.31
C GLN A 77 -27.38 -17.22 19.72
N MET A 78 -26.77 -16.37 20.54
CA MET A 78 -25.81 -15.35 20.09
C MET A 78 -24.57 -16.01 19.45
N LYS A 79 -24.03 -17.06 20.05
CA LYS A 79 -22.88 -17.79 19.50
C LYS A 79 -23.20 -18.47 18.16
N GLU A 80 -24.43 -18.96 18.01
CA GLU A 80 -24.90 -19.58 16.77
C GLU A 80 -25.12 -18.54 15.66
N LEU A 81 -25.66 -17.36 16.00
CA LEU A 81 -25.78 -16.22 15.09
C LEU A 81 -24.41 -15.67 14.65
N GLU A 82 -23.46 -15.52 15.58
CA GLU A 82 -22.09 -15.11 15.26
C GLU A 82 -21.44 -16.10 14.26
N SER A 83 -21.60 -17.40 14.47
CA SER A 83 -21.07 -18.41 13.54
C SER A 83 -21.70 -18.36 12.14
N LYS A 84 -22.98 -17.99 12.05
CA LYS A 84 -23.68 -17.80 10.76
C LYS A 84 -23.23 -16.53 10.06
N VAL A 85 -23.02 -15.44 10.79
CA VAL A 85 -22.47 -14.19 10.24
C VAL A 85 -21.02 -14.36 9.80
N GLU A 86 -20.22 -15.14 10.53
CA GLU A 86 -18.85 -15.47 10.15
C GLU A 86 -18.80 -16.38 8.90
N MET A 87 -19.73 -17.34 8.78
CA MET A 87 -19.86 -18.15 7.56
C MET A 87 -20.36 -17.34 6.36
N GLU A 88 -21.37 -16.49 6.52
CA GLU A 88 -21.91 -15.67 5.43
C GLU A 88 -20.93 -14.56 5.02
N SER A 89 -20.19 -13.95 5.95
CA SER A 89 -19.11 -13.02 5.59
C SER A 89 -17.95 -13.70 4.85
N SER A 90 -17.61 -14.93 5.22
CA SER A 90 -16.64 -15.75 4.48
C SER A 90 -17.15 -16.10 3.08
N ARG A 91 -18.43 -16.44 2.95
CA ARG A 91 -19.10 -16.75 1.67
C ARG A 91 -19.24 -15.52 0.77
N LEU A 92 -19.54 -14.36 1.34
CA LEU A 92 -19.55 -13.07 0.65
C LEU A 92 -18.14 -12.67 0.20
N SER A 93 -17.11 -12.99 0.99
CA SER A 93 -15.72 -12.86 0.55
C SER A 93 -15.40 -13.80 -0.61
N GLU A 94 -15.93 -15.03 -0.64
CA GLU A 94 -15.80 -15.95 -1.78
C GLU A 94 -16.57 -15.48 -3.03
N LEU A 95 -17.76 -14.87 -2.86
CA LEU A 95 -18.56 -14.29 -3.94
C LEU A 95 -17.95 -12.99 -4.49
N ALA A 96 -17.34 -12.17 -3.63
CA ALA A 96 -16.58 -10.96 -4.03
C ALA A 96 -15.29 -11.30 -4.80
N LEU A 97 -14.74 -12.51 -4.61
CA LEU A 97 -13.67 -13.08 -5.43
C LEU A 97 -14.17 -13.66 -6.77
N GLY A 98 -15.47 -13.54 -7.04
CA GLY A 98 -16.18 -14.00 -8.23
C GLY A 98 -16.07 -13.07 -9.44
N THR A 99 -14.86 -12.89 -9.96
CA THR A 99 -14.66 -12.79 -11.42
C THR A 99 -13.37 -13.52 -11.78
N ARG A 100 -13.33 -14.81 -11.42
CA ARG A 100 -12.29 -15.74 -11.87
C ARG A 100 -12.40 -15.87 -13.40
N ASN A 101 -11.56 -15.14 -14.12
CA ASN A 101 -11.27 -15.44 -15.52
C ASN A 101 -10.53 -16.79 -15.60
N LYS A 102 -11.29 -17.89 -15.57
CA LYS A 102 -10.81 -19.28 -15.71
C LYS A 102 -10.14 -19.57 -17.06
N SER A 103 -10.11 -18.61 -17.98
CA SER A 103 -9.57 -18.76 -19.34
C SER A 103 -8.03 -18.69 -19.44
N HIS A 104 -7.29 -18.50 -18.34
CA HIS A 104 -5.83 -18.40 -18.36
C HIS A 104 -5.09 -19.42 -17.48
N LEU A 105 -5.78 -20.41 -16.91
CA LEU A 105 -5.18 -21.38 -15.97
C LEU A 105 -4.38 -22.49 -16.68
N ASP A 106 -4.57 -22.69 -17.99
CA ASP A 106 -3.89 -23.75 -18.75
C ASP A 106 -2.48 -23.37 -19.26
N ARG A 107 -2.04 -22.11 -19.08
CA ARG A 107 -0.75 -21.63 -19.62
C ARG A 107 -0.07 -20.64 -18.69
N ILE A 108 0.21 -21.09 -17.47
CA ILE A 108 1.07 -20.39 -16.52
C ILE A 108 2.51 -20.80 -16.83
N GLU A 109 3.33 -19.82 -17.23
CA GLU A 109 4.75 -20.00 -17.52
C GLU A 109 5.61 -19.44 -16.38
N GLU A 110 6.84 -19.93 -16.28
CA GLU A 110 7.82 -19.39 -15.33
C GLU A 110 8.11 -17.93 -15.68
N ASN A 111 8.12 -17.05 -14.66
CA ASN A 111 8.18 -15.58 -14.72
C ASN A 111 6.87 -14.81 -14.93
N ASP A 112 5.72 -15.48 -14.96
CA ASP A 112 4.42 -14.79 -14.97
C ASP A 112 4.14 -14.06 -13.64
N LEU A 113 3.48 -12.90 -13.73
CA LEU A 113 3.08 -12.12 -12.55
C LEU A 113 1.65 -12.47 -12.18
N VAL A 114 1.46 -13.16 -11.05
CA VAL A 114 0.19 -13.69 -10.56
C VAL A 114 -0.29 -12.91 -9.33
N LEU A 115 -1.51 -12.39 -9.36
CA LEU A 115 -2.12 -11.71 -8.22
C LEU A 115 -2.77 -12.73 -7.29
N VAL A 116 -2.35 -12.75 -6.03
CA VAL A 116 -2.88 -13.67 -5.01
C VAL A 116 -3.42 -12.85 -3.84
N PRO A 117 -4.76 -12.81 -3.63
CA PRO A 117 -5.38 -11.97 -2.61
C PRO A 117 -4.88 -12.25 -1.18
N ARG A 118 -4.49 -13.50 -0.89
CA ARG A 118 -3.93 -13.91 0.42
C ARG A 118 -2.67 -13.12 0.82
N PHE A 119 -1.97 -12.54 -0.15
CA PHE A 119 -0.72 -11.79 0.07
C PHE A 119 -0.91 -10.28 -0.11
N GLY A 120 -2.15 -9.79 0.03
CA GLY A 120 -2.52 -8.42 -0.36
C GLY A 120 -2.57 -8.32 -1.88
N GLN A 121 -3.04 -7.19 -2.42
CA GLN A 121 -3.20 -6.98 -3.87
C GLN A 121 -1.87 -6.84 -4.63
N SER A 122 -0.88 -7.66 -4.31
CA SER A 122 0.47 -7.66 -4.86
C SER A 122 0.60 -8.73 -5.94
N PHE A 123 1.14 -8.35 -7.08
CA PHE A 123 1.51 -9.29 -8.14
C PHE A 123 2.78 -10.04 -7.71
N LEU A 124 2.70 -11.36 -7.63
CA LEU A 124 3.79 -12.28 -7.27
C LEU A 124 4.37 -12.92 -8.52
N ARG A 125 5.70 -13.05 -8.60
CA ARG A 125 6.33 -13.66 -9.78
C ARG A 125 6.38 -15.17 -9.64
N VAL A 126 5.86 -15.93 -10.59
CA VAL A 126 6.02 -17.39 -10.63
C VAL A 126 7.49 -17.71 -10.89
N VAL A 127 8.10 -18.47 -9.99
CA VAL A 127 9.52 -18.85 -10.07
C VAL A 127 9.66 -20.24 -10.67
N GLN A 128 8.75 -21.14 -10.32
CA GLN A 128 8.80 -22.52 -10.77
C GLN A 128 7.41 -23.15 -10.71
N LYS A 129 7.05 -23.90 -11.76
CA LYS A 129 5.86 -24.75 -11.76
C LYS A 129 6.22 -26.10 -11.12
N VAL A 130 5.66 -26.39 -9.94
CA VAL A 130 5.96 -27.63 -9.20
C VAL A 130 5.02 -28.76 -9.62
N SER A 131 3.77 -28.43 -9.97
CA SER A 131 2.75 -29.32 -10.54
C SER A 131 1.71 -28.48 -11.28
N ASP A 132 0.78 -29.10 -12.02
CA ASP A 132 -0.37 -28.41 -12.63
C ASP A 132 -1.28 -27.73 -11.61
N GLU A 133 -1.27 -28.20 -10.35
CA GLU A 133 -2.08 -27.63 -9.26
C GLU A 133 -1.28 -26.74 -8.29
N ARG A 134 0.06 -26.79 -8.31
CA ARG A 134 0.93 -26.11 -7.32
C ARG A 134 2.05 -25.30 -7.97
N LEU A 135 2.11 -24.02 -7.62
CA LEU A 135 3.09 -23.07 -8.13
C LEU A 135 3.96 -22.52 -7.00
N ARG A 136 5.26 -22.36 -7.26
CA ARG A 136 6.17 -21.64 -6.38
C ARG A 136 6.29 -20.20 -6.87
N VAL A 137 5.86 -19.25 -6.06
CA VAL A 137 5.88 -17.81 -6.36
C VAL A 137 6.87 -17.06 -5.47
N SER A 138 7.51 -16.05 -6.04
CA SER A 138 8.42 -15.11 -5.36
C SER A 138 7.60 -13.96 -4.77
N LEU A 139 7.66 -13.86 -3.44
CA LEU A 139 7.25 -12.69 -2.66
C LEU A 139 8.50 -11.89 -2.34
N GLY A 140 8.99 -11.12 -3.32
CA GLY A 140 10.29 -10.47 -3.21
C GLY A 140 11.40 -11.49 -2.98
N ASN A 141 11.94 -11.52 -1.76
CA ASN A 141 13.06 -12.39 -1.35
C ASN A 141 12.62 -13.73 -0.73
N MET A 142 11.31 -13.98 -0.60
CA MET A 142 10.76 -15.23 -0.07
C MET A 142 10.07 -16.03 -1.17
N PHE A 143 10.07 -17.35 -1.04
CA PHE A 143 9.33 -18.26 -1.91
C PHE A 143 8.13 -18.84 -1.15
N ALA A 144 6.94 -18.79 -1.75
CA ALA A 144 5.75 -19.47 -1.22
C ALA A 144 5.21 -20.45 -2.26
N THR A 145 4.73 -21.60 -1.79
CA THR A 145 4.00 -22.56 -2.62
C THR A 145 2.52 -22.28 -2.49
N ILE A 146 1.87 -21.94 -3.59
CA ILE A 146 0.44 -21.61 -3.67
C ILE A 146 -0.25 -22.59 -4.62
N ASN A 147 -1.54 -22.80 -4.40
CA ASN A 147 -2.37 -23.53 -5.35
C ASN A 147 -2.82 -22.60 -6.49
N VAL A 148 -3.00 -23.17 -7.67
CA VAL A 148 -3.44 -22.42 -8.87
C VAL A 148 -4.81 -21.75 -8.66
N ASP A 149 -5.67 -22.35 -7.83
CA ASP A 149 -6.99 -21.81 -7.47
C ASP A 149 -6.93 -20.50 -6.66
N GLU A 150 -5.79 -20.17 -6.07
CA GLU A 150 -5.59 -18.96 -5.26
C GLU A 150 -5.21 -17.73 -6.13
N ILE A 151 -5.03 -17.92 -7.43
CA ILE A 151 -4.64 -16.86 -8.37
C ILE A 151 -5.89 -16.17 -8.93
N THR A 152 -5.91 -14.83 -8.84
CA THR A 152 -7.03 -14.00 -9.31
C THR A 152 -6.75 -13.34 -10.66
N SER A 153 -5.49 -13.01 -10.97
CA SER A 153 -5.12 -12.49 -12.29
C SER A 153 -3.68 -12.84 -12.66
N ILE A 154 -3.41 -12.96 -13.96
CA ILE A 154 -2.08 -13.25 -14.53
C ILE A 154 -1.71 -12.12 -15.48
N ARG A 155 -0.53 -11.54 -15.30
CA ARG A 155 0.07 -10.58 -16.23
C ARG A 155 1.32 -11.22 -16.84
N ARG A 156 1.21 -11.63 -18.11
CA ARG A 156 2.30 -12.30 -18.83
C ARG A 156 3.38 -11.28 -19.21
N THR A 157 4.62 -11.57 -18.84
CA THR A 157 5.77 -10.86 -19.40
C THR A 157 6.12 -11.56 -20.71
N ALA A 158 5.51 -11.12 -21.82
CA ALA A 158 5.87 -11.66 -23.12
C ALA A 158 7.34 -11.32 -23.40
N SER A 159 8.18 -12.34 -23.45
CA SER A 159 9.57 -12.27 -23.89
C SER A 159 9.64 -11.70 -25.31
N SER A 160 10.24 -10.52 -25.45
CA SER A 160 10.94 -10.14 -26.68
C SER A 160 12.19 -9.33 -26.30
N ASN A 161 13.33 -9.92 -26.66
CA ASN A 161 14.71 -9.42 -26.72
C ASN A 161 15.19 -8.28 -25.78
N PRO A 162 16.35 -8.46 -25.11
CA PRO A 162 17.17 -7.33 -24.69
C PRO A 162 17.74 -6.67 -25.96
N GLU A 163 17.95 -5.36 -25.94
CA GLU A 163 18.42 -4.54 -27.08
C GLU A 163 17.35 -4.10 -28.09
N THR A 164 16.39 -3.25 -27.66
CA THR A 164 15.99 -2.02 -28.38
C THR A 164 14.87 -1.32 -27.59
N ALA A 165 15.22 -0.50 -26.61
CA ALA A 165 14.33 0.55 -26.09
C ALA A 165 15.12 1.69 -25.42
N ALA A 166 16.31 1.97 -25.94
CA ALA A 166 16.91 3.29 -25.79
C ALA A 166 16.35 4.16 -26.93
N GLY A 167 15.28 4.91 -26.64
CA GLY A 167 14.55 5.68 -27.65
C GLY A 167 13.85 6.89 -27.04
N HIS A 168 14.66 7.92 -26.78
CA HIS A 168 14.34 9.33 -26.50
C HIS A 168 12.87 9.78 -26.51
N LEU A 169 12.41 10.30 -25.36
CA LEU A 169 11.59 11.51 -25.35
C LEU A 169 12.22 12.53 -24.41
N LYS A 170 12.73 13.60 -25.03
CA LYS A 170 13.34 14.77 -24.39
C LYS A 170 12.29 15.58 -23.61
N PRO A 171 12.66 16.18 -22.47
CA PRO A 171 11.79 17.07 -21.69
C PRO A 171 11.70 18.46 -22.34
N ARG A 172 10.49 19.03 -22.42
CA ARG A 172 10.30 20.46 -22.73
C ARG A 172 10.25 21.25 -21.40
N PRO A 173 10.91 22.42 -21.29
CA PRO A 173 11.24 23.07 -20.02
C PRO A 173 10.23 24.16 -19.64
N VAL A 174 9.95 24.35 -18.35
CA VAL A 174 9.65 25.67 -17.76
C VAL A 174 10.14 25.71 -16.30
N VAL A 175 11.10 26.60 -16.06
CA VAL A 175 11.57 27.11 -14.75
C VAL A 175 10.57 28.19 -14.31
N THR A 176 10.10 28.26 -13.05
CA THR A 176 10.71 29.13 -12.02
C THR A 176 10.33 28.76 -10.57
N LYS A 177 11.32 28.17 -9.88
CA LYS A 177 11.92 28.61 -8.61
C LYS A 177 11.02 29.25 -7.54
N ARG A 178 10.75 28.49 -6.47
CA ARG A 178 11.00 28.95 -5.08
C ARG A 178 11.51 27.79 -4.24
N GLU A 179 12.59 28.08 -3.55
CA GLU A 179 13.50 27.20 -2.80
C GLU A 179 12.79 26.25 -1.81
N PHE A 180 13.15 24.97 -1.84
CA PHE A 180 13.79 24.29 -0.71
C PHE A 180 14.47 23.00 -1.19
N GLU A 181 15.55 22.65 -0.52
CA GLU A 181 16.71 21.90 -1.02
C GLU A 181 16.48 20.39 -1.20
N SER A 182 17.15 19.84 -2.21
CA SER A 182 17.66 18.46 -2.31
C SER A 182 16.80 17.33 -1.72
N SER A 183 15.89 16.78 -2.52
CA SER A 183 15.38 15.42 -2.31
C SER A 183 15.94 14.47 -3.36
N THR A 184 17.13 13.93 -3.08
CA THR A 184 17.49 12.58 -3.49
C THR A 184 16.30 11.66 -3.21
N ALA A 185 15.85 10.90 -4.20
CA ALA A 185 14.72 9.97 -4.09
C ALA A 185 14.83 9.17 -2.79
N ALA A 186 13.96 9.48 -1.82
CA ALA A 186 14.00 8.83 -0.53
C ALA A 186 13.66 7.34 -0.72
N PRO A 187 14.42 6.41 -0.13
CA PRO A 187 14.07 5.00 -0.14
C PRO A 187 12.67 4.84 0.46
N ILE A 188 11.87 3.93 -0.10
CA ILE A 188 10.53 3.60 0.39
C ILE A 188 10.64 3.21 1.88
N GLN A 189 10.19 4.09 2.78
CA GLN A 189 10.26 3.92 4.23
C GLN A 189 9.13 3.01 4.70
N VAL A 190 9.19 1.70 4.39
CA VAL A 190 8.23 0.72 4.92
C VAL A 190 8.68 0.27 6.29
N ARG A 191 7.79 0.35 7.28
CA ARG A 191 8.02 -0.18 8.62
C ARG A 191 7.86 -1.70 8.62
N THR A 192 8.86 -2.40 9.13
CA THR A 192 8.90 -3.85 9.31
C THR A 192 9.39 -4.17 10.72
N GLN A 193 9.30 -5.43 11.15
CA GLN A 193 9.84 -5.83 12.45
C GLN A 193 11.37 -5.72 12.52
N VAL A 194 12.06 -5.83 11.38
CA VAL A 194 13.54 -5.89 11.32
C VAL A 194 14.16 -4.49 11.38
N ASN A 195 13.53 -3.48 10.77
CA ASN A 195 13.94 -2.08 10.86
C ASN A 195 13.22 -1.30 11.96
N THR A 196 12.67 -1.97 12.97
CA THR A 196 12.04 -1.31 14.12
C THR A 196 12.73 -1.70 15.41
N ILE A 197 13.07 -0.72 16.23
CA ILE A 197 13.53 -0.91 17.61
C ILE A 197 12.58 -0.24 18.59
N ASP A 198 12.26 -0.95 19.67
CA ASP A 198 11.50 -0.43 20.80
C ASP A 198 12.41 -0.18 21.99
N ILE A 199 12.50 1.07 22.40
CA ILE A 199 13.35 1.51 23.52
C ILE A 199 12.53 2.04 24.70
N ARG A 200 11.21 1.78 24.71
CA ARG A 200 10.34 2.20 25.81
C ARG A 200 10.78 1.54 27.12
N GLY A 201 10.91 2.35 28.17
CA GLY A 201 11.31 1.88 29.49
C GLY A 201 12.82 1.69 29.69
N MET A 202 13.63 1.82 28.65
CA MET A 202 15.10 1.76 28.76
C MET A 202 15.66 3.03 29.43
N ARG A 203 16.79 2.87 30.12
CA ARG A 203 17.56 4.01 30.64
C ARG A 203 18.41 4.63 29.53
N ALA A 204 18.74 5.91 29.66
CA ALA A 204 19.46 6.67 28.61
C ALA A 204 20.77 6.01 28.14
N HIS A 205 21.54 5.39 29.04
CA HIS A 205 22.79 4.70 28.68
C HIS A 205 22.56 3.40 27.90
N GLU A 206 21.46 2.69 28.15
CA GLU A 206 21.10 1.47 27.41
C GLU A 206 20.62 1.81 25.99
N VAL A 207 19.97 2.96 25.85
CA VAL A 207 19.44 3.46 24.57
C VAL A 207 20.56 3.69 23.56
N GLU A 208 21.67 4.31 23.97
CA GLU A 208 22.78 4.59 23.04
C GLU A 208 23.35 3.29 22.46
N SER A 209 23.64 2.30 23.31
CA SER A 209 24.13 1.00 22.85
C SER A 209 23.10 0.27 21.98
N ALA A 210 21.81 0.38 22.29
CA ALA A 210 20.75 -0.26 21.52
C ALA A 210 20.55 0.41 20.15
N LEU A 211 20.71 1.74 20.08
CA LEU A 211 20.64 2.51 18.84
C LEU A 211 21.80 2.19 17.91
N GLU A 212 23.02 2.04 18.42
CA GLU A 212 24.18 1.65 17.61
C GLU A 212 23.93 0.34 16.87
N MET A 213 23.55 -0.71 17.61
CA MET A 213 23.24 -2.03 17.03
C MET A 213 22.02 -1.99 16.10
N ALA A 214 21.09 -1.05 16.30
CA ALA A 214 19.94 -0.87 15.44
C ALA A 214 20.29 -0.16 14.14
N ILE A 215 21.19 0.82 14.17
CA ILE A 215 21.65 1.53 12.99
C ILE A 215 22.44 0.57 12.10
N ASP A 216 23.32 -0.25 12.65
CA ASP A 216 24.09 -1.24 11.88
C ASP A 216 23.18 -2.22 11.13
N ARG A 217 22.10 -2.68 11.78
CA ARG A 217 21.08 -3.51 11.12
C ARG A 217 20.26 -2.73 10.10
N GLY A 218 19.95 -1.48 10.41
CA GLY A 218 19.16 -0.59 9.56
C GLY A 218 19.88 -0.14 8.28
N LEU A 219 21.22 -0.14 8.26
CA LEU A 219 22.03 0.23 7.09
C LEU A 219 21.63 -0.60 5.85
N GLN A 220 21.37 -1.90 6.03
CA GLN A 220 20.94 -2.77 4.93
C GLN A 220 19.55 -2.41 4.36
N MET A 221 18.71 -1.73 5.15
CA MET A 221 17.32 -1.39 4.82
C MET A 221 17.13 0.08 4.46
N GLY A 222 18.17 0.92 4.62
CA GLY A 222 18.14 2.36 4.35
C GLY A 222 17.23 3.18 5.27
N SER A 223 16.57 2.56 6.26
CA SER A 223 15.69 3.24 7.21
C SER A 223 15.61 2.50 8.53
N LEU A 224 15.44 3.24 9.63
CA LEU A 224 15.29 2.72 10.99
C LEU A 224 14.15 3.44 11.72
N TRP A 225 13.25 2.67 12.31
CA TRP A 225 12.10 3.12 13.10
C TRP A 225 12.38 2.93 14.58
N ILE A 226 12.30 4.01 15.36
CA ILE A 226 12.66 4.01 16.78
C ILE A 226 11.45 4.40 17.61
N ILE A 227 10.91 3.45 18.35
CA ILE A 227 9.77 3.66 19.25
C ILE A 227 10.32 4.06 20.62
N HIS A 228 10.18 5.35 20.96
CA HIS A 228 10.57 5.87 22.27
C HIS A 228 9.37 6.26 23.14
N GLY A 229 8.15 6.23 22.58
CA GLY A 229 6.93 6.62 23.26
C GLY A 229 6.78 8.14 23.42
N HIS A 230 5.62 8.58 23.89
CA HIS A 230 5.31 10.01 24.07
C HIS A 230 5.86 10.55 25.39
N GLY A 231 5.52 9.92 26.52
CA GLY A 231 6.10 10.12 27.85
C GLY A 231 6.46 11.58 28.21
N THR A 232 7.59 11.74 28.91
CA THR A 232 8.18 13.06 29.25
C THR A 232 9.07 13.62 28.14
N GLY A 233 9.15 12.94 26.98
CA GLY A 233 10.02 13.32 25.87
C GLY A 233 11.52 13.19 26.12
N ARG A 234 11.97 12.67 27.28
CA ARG A 234 13.40 12.50 27.57
C ARG A 234 14.08 11.56 26.57
N LEU A 235 13.49 10.38 26.33
CA LEU A 235 13.98 9.42 25.33
C LEU A 235 13.98 10.01 23.92
N ARG A 236 12.94 10.75 23.54
CA ARG A 236 12.89 11.46 22.25
C ARG A 236 14.07 12.43 22.08
N LYS A 237 14.42 13.18 23.14
CA LYS A 237 15.57 14.10 23.10
C LYS A 237 16.89 13.34 22.94
N THR A 238 17.11 12.30 23.76
CA THR A 238 18.31 11.45 23.67
C THR A 238 18.47 10.81 22.29
N VAL A 239 17.40 10.22 21.74
CA VAL A 239 17.42 9.62 20.39
C VAL A 239 17.79 10.65 19.33
N ARG A 240 17.16 11.84 19.34
CA ARG A 240 17.41 12.88 18.34
C ARG A 240 18.82 13.47 18.45
N GLU A 241 19.36 13.55 19.66
CA GLU A 241 20.74 14.00 19.90
C GLU A 241 21.74 12.97 19.38
N TYR A 242 21.52 11.69 19.67
CA TYR A 242 22.32 10.58 19.15
C TYR A 242 22.34 10.56 17.62
N LEU A 243 21.16 10.55 16.98
CA LEU A 243 21.02 10.46 15.53
C LEU A 243 21.64 11.66 14.80
N ARG A 244 21.65 12.85 15.40
CA ARG A 244 22.24 14.06 14.80
C ARG A 244 23.76 13.94 14.66
N ASN A 245 24.41 13.25 15.59
CA ASN A 245 25.87 13.13 15.64
C ASN A 245 26.38 11.85 14.95
N HIS A 246 25.48 10.98 14.50
CA HIS A 246 25.86 9.66 13.99
C HIS A 246 26.23 9.70 12.49
N PRO A 247 27.39 9.17 12.06
CA PRO A 247 27.91 9.32 10.69
C PRO A 247 27.03 8.66 9.63
N ASN A 248 26.39 7.54 9.97
CA ASN A 248 25.57 6.73 9.06
C ASN A 248 24.11 7.21 8.93
N VAL A 249 23.73 8.30 9.62
CA VAL A 249 22.39 8.88 9.50
C VAL A 249 22.41 9.97 8.42
N SER A 250 21.53 9.86 7.44
CA SER A 250 21.34 10.88 6.40
C SER A 250 20.35 11.96 6.85
N SER A 251 19.21 11.56 7.43
CA SER A 251 18.20 12.48 7.95
C SER A 251 17.31 11.75 8.96
N PHE A 252 16.54 12.48 9.77
CA PHE A 252 15.54 11.88 10.66
C PHE A 252 14.34 12.80 10.84
N ARG A 253 13.17 12.21 11.02
CA ARG A 253 11.88 12.90 11.19
C ARG A 253 10.98 12.17 12.17
N GLU A 254 9.92 12.82 12.60
CA GLU A 254 8.83 12.12 13.30
C GLU A 254 8.04 11.26 12.33
N ALA A 255 7.52 10.15 12.83
CA ALA A 255 6.62 9.31 12.08
C ALA A 255 5.30 10.04 11.78
N ASN A 256 4.58 9.57 10.77
CA ASN A 256 3.24 10.06 10.49
C ASN A 256 2.28 9.69 11.65
N PRO A 257 1.15 10.40 11.84
CA PRO A 257 0.19 10.07 12.89
C PRO A 257 -0.30 8.62 12.87
N SER A 258 -0.47 8.03 11.68
CA SER A 258 -0.83 6.63 11.48
C SER A 258 0.21 5.63 12.00
N ASP A 259 1.48 6.04 12.09
CA ASP A 259 2.62 5.18 12.42
C ASP A 259 3.19 5.43 13.83
N GLY A 260 2.48 6.20 14.66
CA GLY A 260 2.86 6.51 16.04
C GLY A 260 3.30 7.96 16.29
N GLY A 261 3.26 8.82 15.26
CA GLY A 261 3.43 10.26 15.40
C GLY A 261 4.67 10.67 16.20
N SER A 262 4.48 11.55 17.18
CA SER A 262 5.55 12.09 18.03
C SER A 262 6.18 11.07 18.99
N GLY A 263 5.67 9.83 19.04
CA GLY A 263 6.20 8.73 19.86
C GLY A 263 7.19 7.84 19.11
N VAL A 264 7.38 8.10 17.80
CA VAL A 264 8.24 7.32 16.91
C VAL A 264 9.11 8.26 16.07
N THR A 265 10.41 7.99 16.03
CA THR A 265 11.35 8.69 15.15
C THR A 265 11.76 7.76 14.00
N VAL A 266 11.74 8.28 12.77
CA VAL A 266 12.18 7.58 11.56
C VAL A 266 13.51 8.18 11.11
N ALA A 267 14.57 7.38 11.12
CA ALA A 267 15.89 7.75 10.62
C ALA A 267 16.10 7.15 9.22
N VAL A 268 16.58 7.97 8.28
CA VAL A 268 17.07 7.54 6.97
C VAL A 268 18.57 7.33 7.08
N LEU A 269 19.03 6.15 6.69
CA LEU A 269 20.42 5.73 6.80
C LEU A 269 21.10 5.82 5.43
N LYS A 270 22.42 6.03 5.44
CA LYS A 270 23.24 6.17 4.22
C LYS A 270 23.60 4.82 3.59
#